data_AF-A0A849F5C7-F1
#
_entry.id   AF-A0A849F5C7-F1
#
_cell.length_a   1.000
_cell.length_b   1.000
_cell.length_c   1.000
_cell.angle_alpha   90.00
_cell.angle_beta   90.00
_cell.angle_gamma   90.00
#
_symmetry.space_group_name_H-M   'P 1'
#
loop_
_entity.id
_entity.type
_entity.pdbx_description
1 polymer ?
#
loop_
_entity_poly.entity_id
_entity_poly.type
_entity_poly.pdbx_seq_one_letter_code
_entity_poly.pdbx_strand_id
1 'polypeptide(L)'
;MFTKENLPASLAGFIVMFLLGYAIWGFATEDFFDGHTLKNVMKETPDMLFIALGNLIGAFALSSLYGKWAKGVHSAKEGFQFGIWVGIFTGFGMGLLNYGGSEIMDLTGYIAEGIIEIILYGIIGAVIALVYKATATKSS
;
A
#
# COMPACT_ATOMS: atom_id res chain seq x y z
N MET A 1 -2.67 -4.51 -18.00
CA MET A 1 -2.85 -5.95 -17.68
C MET A 1 -1.88 -6.69 -18.57
N PHE A 2 -0.91 -7.36 -17.93
CA PHE A 2 0.24 -8.05 -18.55
C PHE A 2 0.93 -7.26 -19.67
N THR A 3 1.52 -6.13 -19.32
CA THR A 3 2.49 -5.44 -20.19
C THR A 3 3.91 -5.75 -19.71
N LYS A 4 4.91 -5.54 -20.57
CA LYS A 4 6.33 -5.76 -20.23
C LYS A 4 6.79 -4.93 -19.02
N GLU A 5 6.15 -3.79 -18.78
CA GLU A 5 6.41 -2.89 -17.65
C GLU A 5 5.70 -3.35 -16.37
N ASN A 6 4.57 -4.07 -16.50
CA ASN A 6 3.70 -4.40 -15.37
C ASN A 6 4.34 -5.42 -14.42
N LEU A 7 5.00 -6.46 -14.95
CA LEU A 7 5.66 -7.48 -14.14
C LEU A 7 6.78 -6.90 -13.25
N PRO A 8 7.78 -6.16 -13.78
CA PRO A 8 8.82 -5.57 -12.93
C PRO A 8 8.25 -4.52 -11.96
N ALA A 9 7.24 -3.75 -12.36
CA ALA A 9 6.58 -2.80 -11.46
C ALA A 9 5.86 -3.51 -10.30
N SER A 10 5.22 -4.65 -10.57
CA SER A 10 4.54 -5.45 -9.55
C SER A 10 5.54 -6.05 -8.55
N LEU A 11 6.69 -6.54 -9.02
CA LEU A 11 7.74 -7.06 -8.15
C LEU A 11 8.36 -5.97 -7.27
N ALA A 12 8.66 -4.81 -7.85
CA ALA A 12 9.19 -3.68 -7.09
C ALA A 12 8.17 -3.15 -6.06
N GLY A 13 6.91 -3.01 -6.47
CA GLY A 13 5.81 -2.65 -5.57
C GLY A 13 5.64 -3.65 -4.43
N PHE A 14 5.72 -4.95 -4.73
CA PHE A 14 5.66 -6.02 -3.74
C PHE A 14 6.77 -5.92 -2.70
N ILE A 15 8.03 -5.78 -3.14
CA ILE A 15 9.18 -5.67 -2.23
C ILE A 15 9.02 -4.46 -1.32
N VAL A 16 8.65 -3.30 -1.88
CA VAL A 16 8.48 -2.07 -1.10
C VAL A 16 7.31 -2.19 -0.14
N MET A 17 6.17 -2.71 -0.58
CA MET A 17 4.99 -2.88 0.25
C MET A 17 5.25 -3.85 1.42
N PHE A 18 5.95 -4.95 1.16
CA PHE A 18 6.31 -5.93 2.19
C PHE A 18 7.32 -5.37 3.21
N LEU A 19 8.41 -4.75 2.74
CA LEU A 19 9.46 -4.23 3.61
C LEU A 19 9.01 -3.01 4.41
N LEU A 20 8.32 -2.06 3.76
CA LEU A 20 7.80 -0.88 4.46
C LEU A 20 6.67 -1.28 5.40
N GLY A 21 5.80 -2.20 5.01
CA GLY A 21 4.76 -2.69 5.92
C GLY A 21 5.36 -3.33 7.17
N TYR A 22 6.35 -4.19 7.01
CA TYR A 22 7.07 -4.76 8.15
C TYR A 22 7.76 -3.69 9.02
N ALA A 23 8.41 -2.70 8.40
CA ALA A 23 9.08 -1.63 9.14
C ALA A 23 8.10 -0.71 9.90
N ILE A 24 6.95 -0.39 9.30
CA ILE A 24 5.94 0.48 9.90
C ILE A 24 5.27 -0.25 11.05
N TRP A 25 4.54 -1.33 10.78
CA TRP A 25 3.70 -1.97 11.79
C TRP A 25 4.46 -2.90 12.72
N GLY A 26 5.59 -3.46 12.30
CA GLY A 26 6.41 -4.37 13.10
C GLY A 26 7.47 -3.70 13.96
N PHE A 27 7.71 -2.39 13.81
CA PHE A 27 8.70 -1.68 14.62
C PHE A 27 8.31 -0.22 14.91
N ALA A 28 7.98 0.56 13.88
CA ALA A 28 7.84 2.01 14.04
C ALA A 28 6.59 2.42 14.84
N THR A 29 5.52 1.65 14.72
CA THR A 29 4.20 2.00 15.28
C THR A 29 3.61 0.93 16.19
N GLU A 30 4.37 -0.12 16.52
CA GLU A 30 3.90 -1.25 17.35
C GLU A 30 3.33 -0.75 18.69
N ASP A 31 4.16 -0.09 19.51
CA ASP A 31 3.75 0.44 20.82
C ASP A 31 2.56 1.41 20.74
N PHE A 32 2.51 2.21 19.66
CA PHE A 32 1.42 3.17 19.46
C PHE A 32 0.09 2.44 19.23
N PHE A 33 0.07 1.44 18.33
CA PHE A 33 -1.16 0.72 18.03
C PHE A 33 -1.57 -0.23 19.15
N ASP A 34 -0.64 -0.77 19.91
CA ASP A 34 -0.95 -1.52 21.13
C ASP A 34 -1.70 -0.66 22.15
N GLY A 35 -1.30 0.61 22.32
CA GLY A 35 -1.97 1.56 23.21
C GLY A 35 -3.37 2.00 22.75
N HIS A 36 -3.67 1.86 21.46
CA HIS A 36 -4.96 2.24 20.85
C HIS A 36 -5.84 1.05 20.46
N THR A 37 -5.38 -0.18 20.74
CA THR A 37 -6.15 -1.41 20.51
C THR A 37 -7.11 -1.65 21.67
N LEU A 38 -8.40 -1.71 21.35
CA LEU A 38 -9.46 -2.03 22.31
C LEU A 38 -9.70 -3.55 22.38
N LYS A 39 -9.61 -4.24 21.25
CA LYS A 39 -9.75 -5.69 21.15
C LYS A 39 -8.72 -6.27 20.20
N ASN A 40 -7.74 -6.97 20.76
CA ASN A 40 -6.72 -7.65 19.98
C ASN A 40 -7.30 -8.89 19.29
N VAL A 41 -7.30 -8.88 17.95
CA VAL A 41 -7.73 -10.00 17.09
C VAL A 41 -6.57 -10.55 16.25
N MET A 42 -5.35 -10.06 16.48
CA MET A 42 -4.15 -10.50 15.75
C MET A 42 -3.76 -11.93 16.15
N LYS A 43 -3.14 -12.64 15.22
CA LYS A 43 -2.51 -13.93 15.52
C LYS A 43 -1.27 -13.70 16.38
N GLU A 44 -1.03 -14.59 17.35
CA GLU A 44 0.18 -14.59 18.18
C GLU A 44 1.46 -14.69 17.32
N THR A 45 1.42 -15.53 16.28
CA THR A 45 2.46 -15.57 15.25
C THR A 45 1.86 -15.22 13.89
N PRO A 46 2.27 -14.08 13.29
CA PRO A 46 1.81 -13.71 11.95
C PRO A 46 2.16 -14.77 10.91
N ASP A 47 1.21 -15.05 10.02
CA ASP A 47 1.43 -15.99 8.93
C ASP A 47 2.09 -15.28 7.73
N MET A 48 3.42 -15.32 7.71
CA MET A 48 4.24 -14.58 6.75
C MET A 48 3.98 -15.00 5.30
N LEU A 49 3.54 -16.24 5.05
CA LEU A 49 3.23 -16.71 3.70
C LEU A 49 2.03 -15.95 3.14
N PHE A 50 0.93 -15.87 3.89
CA PHE A 50 -0.26 -15.16 3.43
C PHE A 50 -0.07 -13.65 3.40
N ILE A 51 0.75 -13.08 4.29
CA ILE A 51 1.15 -11.67 4.22
C ILE A 51 1.92 -11.40 2.92
N ALA A 52 2.91 -12.23 2.58
CA ALA A 52 3.66 -12.09 1.34
C ALA A 52 2.75 -12.25 0.10
N LEU A 53 1.88 -13.25 0.08
CA LEU A 53 0.95 -13.48 -1.02
C LEU A 53 -0.05 -12.31 -1.19
N GLY A 54 -0.57 -11.79 -0.08
CA GLY A 54 -1.46 -10.61 -0.08
C GLY A 54 -0.77 -9.38 -0.68
N ASN A 55 0.46 -9.09 -0.25
CA ASN A 55 1.26 -7.99 -0.80
C ASN A 55 1.58 -8.21 -2.29
N LEU A 56 1.87 -9.43 -2.71
CA LEU A 56 2.16 -9.75 -4.11
C LEU A 56 0.94 -9.51 -5.01
N ILE A 57 -0.23 -9.99 -4.60
CA ILE A 57 -1.49 -9.78 -5.31
C ILE A 57 -1.85 -8.29 -5.32
N GLY A 58 -1.74 -7.61 -4.18
CA GLY A 58 -2.00 -6.18 -4.04
C GLY A 58 -1.12 -5.34 -4.95
N ALA A 59 0.20 -5.59 -4.96
CA ALA A 59 1.15 -4.89 -5.81
C ALA A 59 0.87 -5.12 -7.31
N PHE A 60 0.48 -6.34 -7.69
CA PHE A 60 0.07 -6.64 -9.07
C PHE A 60 -1.20 -5.87 -9.47
N ALA A 61 -2.20 -5.82 -8.59
CA ALA A 61 -3.43 -5.07 -8.82
C ALA A 61 -3.14 -3.57 -8.95
N LEU A 62 -2.36 -2.99 -8.03
CA LEU A 62 -1.98 -1.59 -8.04
C LEU A 62 -1.19 -1.22 -9.29
N SER A 63 -0.21 -2.03 -9.68
CA SER A 63 0.56 -1.81 -10.91
C SER A 63 -0.32 -1.84 -12.14
N SER A 64 -1.29 -2.76 -12.18
CA SER A 64 -2.25 -2.88 -13.28
C SER A 64 -3.22 -1.69 -13.37
N LEU A 65 -3.66 -1.17 -12.22
CA LEU A 65 -4.51 0.02 -12.15
C LEU A 65 -3.73 1.28 -12.50
N TYR A 66 -2.51 1.43 -11.96
CA TYR A 66 -1.64 2.57 -12.25
C TYR A 66 -1.34 2.68 -13.75
N GLY A 67 -1.03 1.58 -14.43
CA GLY A 67 -0.78 1.59 -15.88
C GLY A 67 -1.95 2.18 -16.69
N LYS A 68 -3.20 1.99 -16.24
CA LYS A 68 -4.39 2.59 -16.84
C LYS A 68 -4.56 4.06 -16.41
N TRP A 69 -4.29 4.37 -15.15
CA TRP A 69 -4.35 5.72 -14.59
C TRP A 69 -3.39 6.69 -15.30
N ALA A 70 -2.17 6.22 -15.55
CA ALA A 70 -1.07 7.00 -16.11
C ALA A 70 -1.30 7.48 -17.55
N LYS A 71 -2.16 6.81 -18.34
CA LYS A 71 -2.44 7.13 -19.75
C LYS A 71 -1.16 7.34 -20.60
N GLY A 72 -0.09 6.60 -20.29
CA GLY A 72 1.21 6.65 -20.99
C GLY A 72 2.20 7.69 -20.47
N VAL A 73 1.83 8.53 -19.50
CA VAL A 73 2.74 9.47 -18.84
C VAL A 73 3.16 8.91 -17.48
N HIS A 74 4.46 8.72 -17.30
CA HIS A 74 5.00 8.08 -16.09
C HIS A 74 5.99 9.01 -15.37
N SER A 75 5.62 9.39 -14.15
CA SER A 75 6.46 10.16 -13.24
C SER A 75 6.21 9.78 -11.79
N ALA A 76 7.22 9.97 -10.93
CA ALA A 76 7.07 9.74 -9.49
C ALA A 76 5.90 10.54 -8.89
N LYS A 77 5.67 11.77 -9.38
CA LYS A 77 4.55 12.61 -8.94
C LYS A 77 3.19 11.98 -9.27
N GLU A 78 2.99 11.50 -10.49
CA GLU A 78 1.74 10.85 -10.89
C GLU A 78 1.52 9.54 -10.13
N GLY A 79 2.59 8.77 -9.93
CA GLY A 79 2.57 7.57 -9.08
C GLY A 79 2.17 7.87 -7.65
N PHE A 80 2.77 8.90 -7.06
CA PHE A 80 2.47 9.33 -5.70
C PHE A 80 1.02 9.79 -5.56
N GLN A 81 0.50 10.57 -6.51
CA GLN A 81 -0.90 11.01 -6.52
C GLN A 81 -1.88 9.83 -6.65
N PHE A 82 -1.58 8.87 -7.51
CA PHE A 82 -2.35 7.62 -7.60
C PHE A 82 -2.34 6.87 -6.27
N GLY A 83 -1.15 6.73 -5.67
CA GLY A 83 -0.95 6.09 -4.37
C GLY A 83 -1.71 6.76 -3.24
N ILE A 84 -1.73 8.10 -3.18
CA ILE A 84 -2.53 8.85 -2.21
C ILE A 84 -4.00 8.46 -2.30
N TRP A 85 -4.58 8.38 -3.49
CA TRP A 85 -5.99 8.02 -3.63
C TRP A 85 -6.28 6.60 -3.16
N VAL A 86 -5.35 5.67 -3.40
CA VAL A 86 -5.44 4.31 -2.86
C VAL A 86 -5.40 4.37 -1.33
N GLY A 87 -4.42 5.07 -0.75
CA GLY A 87 -4.30 5.19 0.71
C GLY A 87 -5.45 5.96 1.38
N ILE A 88 -6.09 6.92 0.70
CA ILE A 88 -7.32 7.55 1.18
C ILE A 88 -8.44 6.51 1.23
N PHE A 89 -8.57 5.70 0.17
CA PHE A 89 -9.62 4.68 0.09
C PHE A 89 -9.42 3.58 1.13
N THR A 90 -8.21 3.04 1.26
CA THR A 90 -7.91 1.97 2.22
C THR A 90 -7.83 2.52 3.64
N GLY A 91 -7.12 3.62 3.86
CA GLY A 91 -6.82 4.14 5.19
C GLY A 91 -8.04 4.79 5.84
N PHE A 92 -8.59 5.83 5.20
CA PHE A 92 -9.77 6.51 5.74
C PHE A 92 -11.08 5.83 5.32
N GLY A 93 -11.21 5.45 4.05
CA GLY A 93 -12.44 4.84 3.54
C GLY A 93 -12.76 3.54 4.27
N MET A 94 -11.83 2.57 4.28
CA MET A 94 -12.05 1.33 5.01
C MET A 94 -11.83 1.48 6.52
N GLY A 95 -10.88 2.29 6.97
CA GLY A 95 -10.63 2.50 8.40
C GLY A 95 -11.84 3.07 9.15
N LEU A 96 -12.50 4.10 8.63
CA LEU A 96 -13.69 4.66 9.26
C LEU A 96 -14.91 3.73 9.20
N LEU A 97 -15.01 2.90 8.15
CA LEU A 97 -16.02 1.84 8.11
C LEU A 97 -15.79 0.79 9.21
N ASN A 98 -14.53 0.40 9.43
CA ASN A 98 -14.17 -0.51 10.52
C ASN A 98 -14.39 0.12 11.89
N TYR A 99 -14.08 1.40 12.09
CA TYR A 99 -14.42 2.11 13.32
C TYR A 99 -15.93 2.13 13.59
N GLY A 100 -16.74 2.39 12.56
CA GLY A 100 -18.19 2.40 12.69
C GLY A 100 -18.82 1.02 12.90
N GLY A 101 -18.12 -0.06 12.52
CA GLY A 101 -18.66 -1.43 12.52
C GLY A 101 -17.97 -2.42 13.48
N SER A 102 -16.92 -2.02 14.19
CA SER A 102 -16.12 -2.91 15.03
C SER A 102 -15.53 -2.19 16.25
N GLU A 103 -15.08 -2.98 17.23
CA GLU A 103 -14.43 -2.49 18.45
C GLU A 103 -12.93 -2.84 18.48
N ILE A 104 -12.25 -2.79 17.33
CA ILE A 104 -10.83 -3.21 17.24
C ILE A 104 -9.89 -2.15 17.81
N MET A 105 -10.00 -0.90 17.34
CA MET A 105 -9.20 0.25 17.78
C MET A 105 -10.09 1.45 18.09
N ASP A 106 -9.56 2.40 18.87
CA ASP A 106 -10.19 3.70 19.04
C ASP A 106 -10.07 4.59 17.78
N LEU A 107 -10.77 5.73 17.80
CA LEU A 107 -10.77 6.67 16.67
C LEU A 107 -9.37 7.23 16.37
N THR A 108 -8.53 7.41 17.40
CA THR A 108 -7.16 7.93 17.25
C THR A 108 -6.30 6.95 16.46
N GLY A 109 -6.40 5.65 16.80
CA GLY A 109 -5.74 4.58 16.07
C GLY A 109 -6.13 4.56 14.60
N TYR A 110 -7.43 4.62 14.29
CA TYR A 110 -7.90 4.64 12.89
C TYR A 110 -7.48 5.90 12.11
N ILE A 111 -7.44 7.07 12.75
CA ILE A 111 -6.95 8.30 12.09
C ILE A 111 -5.45 8.19 11.78
N ALA A 112 -4.65 7.68 12.73
CA ALA A 112 -3.23 7.48 12.54
C ALA A 112 -2.96 6.47 11.41
N GLU A 113 -3.66 5.34 11.41
CA GLU A 113 -3.60 4.33 10.35
C GLU A 113 -3.92 4.95 8.98
N GLY A 114 -4.96 5.78 8.90
CA GLY A 114 -5.33 6.47 7.66
C GLY A 114 -4.21 7.36 7.10
N ILE A 115 -3.51 8.10 7.96
CA ILE A 115 -2.37 8.95 7.56
C ILE A 115 -1.18 8.08 7.10
N ILE A 116 -0.88 7.02 7.85
CA ILE A 116 0.20 6.08 7.54
C ILE A 116 -0.03 5.43 6.18
N GLU A 117 -1.25 4.94 5.92
CA GLU A 117 -1.60 4.30 4.65
C GLU A 117 -1.49 5.27 3.47
N ILE A 118 -1.90 6.54 3.61
CA ILE A 118 -1.70 7.55 2.56
C ILE A 118 -0.23 7.69 2.18
N ILE A 119 0.65 7.78 3.18
CA ILE A 119 2.08 7.93 2.96
C ILE A 119 2.65 6.66 2.32
N LEU A 120 2.31 5.49 2.87
CA LEU A 120 2.75 4.19 2.39
C LEU A 120 2.34 3.96 0.93
N TYR A 121 1.05 4.07 0.61
CA TYR A 121 0.57 3.87 -0.75
C TYR A 121 1.07 4.95 -1.71
N GLY A 122 1.26 6.19 -1.25
CA GLY A 122 1.97 7.22 -2.00
C GLY A 122 3.37 6.76 -2.44
N ILE A 123 4.18 6.23 -1.51
CA ILE A 123 5.52 5.72 -1.80
C ILE A 123 5.45 4.52 -2.77
N ILE A 124 4.55 3.56 -2.53
CA ILE A 124 4.36 2.40 -3.41
C ILE A 124 3.98 2.84 -4.83
N GLY A 125 3.04 3.77 -4.95
CA GLY A 125 2.61 4.31 -6.24
C GLY A 125 3.75 5.03 -6.97
N ALA A 126 4.57 5.81 -6.26
CA ALA A 126 5.74 6.46 -6.82
C ALA A 126 6.77 5.45 -7.36
N VAL A 127 7.04 4.38 -6.61
CA VAL A 127 7.95 3.29 -7.03
C VAL A 127 7.41 2.60 -8.29
N ILE A 128 6.14 2.22 -8.29
CA ILE A 128 5.48 1.60 -9.46
C ILE A 128 5.65 2.51 -10.69
N ALA A 129 5.37 3.81 -10.56
CA ALA A 129 5.51 4.77 -11.64
C ALA A 129 6.94 4.91 -12.17
N LEU A 130 7.93 4.90 -11.28
CA LEU A 130 9.35 4.95 -11.67
C LEU A 130 9.76 3.71 -12.45
N VAL A 131 9.30 2.53 -12.05
CA VAL A 131 9.60 1.28 -12.79
C VAL A 131 8.91 1.26 -14.15
N TYR A 132 7.64 1.70 -14.22
CA TYR A 132 6.95 1.91 -15.50
C TYR A 132 7.74 2.84 -16.42
N LYS A 133 8.22 3.98 -15.90
CA LYS A 133 9.04 4.93 -16.67
C LYS A 133 10.37 4.32 -17.14
N ALA A 134 11.05 3.56 -16.28
CA ALA A 134 12.34 2.97 -16.59
C ALA A 134 12.26 1.82 -17.61
N THR A 135 11.11 1.14 -17.69
CA THR A 135 10.90 -0.03 -18.56
C THR A 135 10.10 0.29 -19.81
N ALA A 136 9.51 1.49 -19.90
CA ALA A 136 8.89 1.98 -21.12
C ALA A 136 9.93 2.07 -22.25
N THR A 137 9.67 1.39 -23.37
CA THR A 137 10.55 1.45 -24.54
C THR A 137 10.52 2.86 -25.12
N LYS A 138 11.68 3.52 -25.21
CA LYS A 138 11.82 4.76 -25.98
C LYS A 138 11.43 4.45 -27.42
N SER A 139 10.35 5.05 -27.92
CA SER A 139 10.12 5.06 -29.37
C SER A 139 11.28 5.82 -30.00
N SER A 140 12.09 5.11 -30.78
CA SER A 140 13.13 5.67 -31.65
C SER A 140 12.54 6.64 -32.67
#